data_AF-A0A1I4RQM2-F1
#
_entry.id   AF-A0A1I4RQM2-F1
#
_cell.length_a   1.000
_cell.length_b   1.000
_cell.length_c   1.000
_cell.angle_alpha   90.00
_cell.angle_beta   90.00
_cell.angle_gamma   90.00
#
_symmetry.space_group_name_H-M   'P 1'
#
loop_
_entity.id
_entity.type
_entity.pdbx_description
1 polymer ?
#
loop_
_entity_poly.entity_id
_entity_poly.type
_entity_poly.pdbx_seq_one_letter_code
_entity_poly.pdbx_strand_id
1 'polypeptide(L)' 'MRIETQVLERIRALPPEQQEEVLDFIEFIRSRRPIPAKDRPMGLCKGEFRVPDDFDAPLPDEVLRDFES' A
#
# COMPACT_ATOMS: atom_id res chain seq x y z
N MET A 1 18.60 5.97 28.01
CA MET A 1 18.80 7.11 27.06
C MET A 1 17.42 7.64 26.65
N ARG A 2 17.26 8.94 26.43
CA ARG A 2 16.01 9.52 25.92
C ARG A 2 15.92 9.34 24.40
N ILE A 3 14.71 9.19 23.86
CA ILE A 3 14.48 9.01 22.41
C ILE A 3 15.03 10.17 21.59
N GLU A 4 14.85 11.40 22.07
CA GLU A 4 15.36 12.61 21.43
C GLU A 4 16.88 12.53 21.19
N THR A 5 17.65 12.12 22.20
CA THR A 5 19.11 11.97 22.09
C THR A 5 19.50 10.93 21.05
N GLN A 6 18.83 9.79 21.02
CA GLN A 6 19.10 8.73 20.04
C GLN A 6 18.79 9.17 18.61
N VAL A 7 17.70 9.92 18.40
CA VAL A 7 17.33 10.46 17.08
C VAL A 7 18.37 11.48 16.60
N LEU A 8 18.77 12.41 17.46
CA LEU A 8 19.78 13.42 17.15
C LEU A 8 21.14 12.80 16.77
N GLU A 9 21.58 11.80 17.53
CA GLU A 9 22.85 11.10 17.24
C GLU A 9 22.81 10.39 15.89
N ARG A 10 21.69 9.74 15.55
CA ARG A 10 21.54 9.04 14.28
C ARG A 10 21.48 9.98 13.10
N ILE A 11 20.71 11.07 13.18
CA ILE A 11 20.61 12.06 12.10
C ILE A 11 21.98 12.70 11.81
N ARG A 12 22.76 13.03 12.84
CA ARG A 12 24.10 13.61 12.68
C ARG A 12 25.10 12.68 12.00
N ALA A 13 24.88 11.37 12.06
CA ALA A 13 25.74 10.38 11.42
C ALA A 13 25.41 10.16 9.93
N LEU A 14 24.31 10.73 9.42
CA LEU A 14 23.89 10.59 8.03
C LEU A 14 24.55 11.64 7.12
N PRO A 15 24.81 11.31 5.84
CA PRO A 15 25.14 12.30 4.81
C PRO A 15 24.04 13.37 4.64
N PRO A 16 24.38 14.58 4.13
CA PRO A 16 23.41 15.67 3.97
C PRO A 16 22.15 15.27 3.19
N GLU A 17 22.29 14.47 2.13
CA GLU A 17 21.18 14.03 1.28
C GLU A 17 20.17 13.18 2.06
N GLN A 18 20.66 12.34 2.97
CA GLN A 18 19.81 11.51 3.83
C GLN A 18 19.20 12.31 4.98
N GLN A 19 19.84 13.40 5.42
CA GLN A 19 19.23 14.30 6.40
C GLN A 19 18.02 15.03 5.80
N GLU A 20 18.10 15.42 4.52
CA GLU A 20 16.95 15.98 3.78
C GLU A 20 15.80 14.97 3.67
N GLU A 21 16.11 13.71 3.34
CA GLU A 21 15.10 12.63 3.30
C GLU A 21 14.38 12.45 4.65
N VAL A 22 15.09 12.60 5.77
CA VAL A 22 14.48 12.56 7.11
C VAL A 22 13.51 13.72 7.32
N LEU A 23 13.82 14.93 6.81
CA LEU A 23 12.91 16.07 6.89
C LEU A 23 11.64 15.83 6.08
N ASP A 24 11.78 15.30 4.86
CA ASP A 24 10.63 14.92 4.03
C ASP A 24 9.76 13.86 4.72
N PHE A 25 10.40 12.89 5.38
CA PHE A 25 9.68 11.86 6.13
C PHE A 25 8.94 12.41 7.35
N ILE A 26 9.50 13.41 8.03
CA ILE A 26 8.81 14.12 9.13
C ILE A 26 7.56 14.81 8.59
N GLU A 27 7.67 15.53 7.47
CA GLU A 27 6.52 16.19 6.84
C GLU A 27 5.46 15.18 6.36
N PHE A 28 5.90 14.05 5.81
CA PHE A 28 5.02 12.92 5.51
C PHE A 28 4.25 12.44 6.75
N ILE A 29 4.93 12.20 7.88
CA ILE A 29 4.28 11.78 9.13
C ILE A 29 3.25 12.83 9.59
N ARG A 30 3.58 14.13 9.51
CA ARG A 30 2.66 15.21 9.92
C ARG A 30 1.42 15.28 9.02
N SER A 31 1.58 15.00 7.73
CA SER A 31 0.47 14.95 6.77
C SER A 31 -0.38 13.68 6.88
N ARG A 32 0.18 12.60 7.45
CA ARG A 32 -0.48 11.31 7.55
C ARG A 32 -1.64 11.39 8.55
N ARG A 33 -2.86 11.48 8.04
CA ARG A 33 -4.06 11.27 8.87
C ARG A 33 -4.21 9.77 9.13
N PRO A 34 -4.34 9.32 10.40
CA PRO A 34 -4.73 7.96 10.67
C PRO A 34 -6.14 7.77 10.10
N ILE A 35 -6.25 7.01 9.01
CA ILE A 35 -7.54 6.53 8.54
C ILE A 35 -7.98 5.53 9.59
N PRO A 36 -9.10 5.74 10.31
CA PRO A 36 -9.60 4.74 11.23
C PRO A 36 -9.79 3.45 10.43
N ALA A 37 -9.16 2.38 10.89
CA ALA A 37 -9.37 1.06 10.32
C ALA A 37 -10.85 0.72 10.52
N LYS A 38 -11.66 0.99 9.51
CA LYS A 38 -13.00 0.42 9.44
C LYS A 38 -12.83 -1.05 9.12
N ASP A 39 -13.40 -1.89 9.96
CA ASP A 39 -13.59 -3.29 9.62
C ASP A 39 -14.38 -3.34 8.31
N ARG A 40 -13.72 -3.85 7.26
CA ARG A 40 -14.38 -4.04 5.97
C ARG A 40 -15.29 -5.25 6.15
N PRO A 41 -16.62 -5.10 5.99
CA PRO A 41 -17.50 -6.24 6.13
C PRO A 41 -17.14 -7.29 5.07
N MET A 42 -17.16 -8.57 5.45
CA MET A 42 -16.96 -9.65 4.51
C MET A 42 -18.12 -9.68 3.50
N GLY A 43 -17.81 -9.97 2.23
CA GLY A 43 -18.82 -10.15 1.20
C GLY A 43 -19.53 -8.84 0.79
N LEU A 44 -18.78 -7.76 0.55
CA LEU A 44 -19.32 -6.48 0.05
C LEU A 44 -20.20 -6.64 -1.20
N CYS A 45 -19.91 -7.63 -2.05
CA CYS A 45 -20.65 -7.94 -3.27
C CYS A 45 -21.38 -9.29 -3.19
N LYS A 46 -21.71 -9.76 -1.97
CA LYS A 46 -22.38 -11.05 -1.81
C LYS A 46 -23.75 -11.04 -2.50
N GLY A 47 -23.91 -11.89 -3.51
CA GLY A 47 -25.15 -12.01 -4.29
C GLY A 47 -25.22 -11.09 -5.51
N GLU A 48 -24.27 -10.17 -5.69
CA GLU A 48 -24.23 -9.27 -6.86
C GLU A 48 -23.77 -9.98 -8.14
N PHE A 49 -23.05 -11.10 -8.00
CA PHE A 49 -22.68 -11.96 -9.11
C PHE A 49 -22.62 -13.42 -8.66
N ARG A 50 -22.73 -14.32 -9.65
CA ARG A 50 -22.54 -15.75 -9.47
C ARG A 50 -21.30 -16.15 -10.24
N VAL A 51 -20.38 -16.85 -9.58
CA VAL A 51 -19.24 -17.47 -10.25
C VAL A 51 -19.78 -18.64 -11.08
N PRO A 52 -19.56 -18.65 -12.41
CA PRO A 52 -19.90 -19.79 -13.25
C PRO A 52 -19.16 -21.06 -12.84
N ASP A 53 -19.75 -22.23 -13.09
CA ASP A 53 -19.14 -23.52 -12.72
C ASP A 53 -17.85 -23.81 -13.50
N ASP A 54 -17.66 -23.16 -14.65
CA ASP A 54 -16.51 -23.24 -15.55
C ASP A 54 -15.54 -22.07 -15.41
N PHE A 55 -15.61 -21.29 -14.34
CA PHE A 55 -14.75 -20.11 -14.14
C PHE A 55 -13.25 -20.42 -14.21
N ASP A 56 -12.84 -21.60 -13.72
CA ASP A 56 -11.44 -22.04 -13.73
C ASP A 56 -11.04 -22.73 -15.06
N ALA A 57 -11.94 -22.82 -16.04
CA ALA A 57 -11.62 -23.37 -17.35
C ALA A 57 -10.73 -22.38 -18.14
N PRO A 58 -9.95 -22.88 -19.12
CA PRO A 58 -9.22 -22.01 -20.03
C PRO A 58 -10.14 -21.01 -20.72
N LEU A 59 -9.69 -19.77 -20.86
CA LEU A 59 -10.41 -18.75 -21.61
C LEU A 59 -10.58 -19.19 -23.09
N PRO A 60 -11.72 -18.91 -23.73
CA PRO A 60 -11.89 -19.15 -25.16
C PRO A 60 -10.82 -18.43 -26.00
N ASP A 61 -10.36 -19.05 -27.08
CA ASP A 61 -9.33 -18.51 -27.99
C ASP A 61 -9.67 -17.09 -28.49
N GLU A 62 -10.96 -16.81 -28.69
CA GLU A 62 -11.43 -15.49 -29.10
C GLU A 62 -11.23 -14.41 -28.05
N VAL A 63 -11.39 -14.74 -26.76
CA VAL A 63 -11.15 -13.84 -25.64
C VAL A 63 -9.65 -13.67 -25.42
N LEU A 64 -8.86 -14.74 -25.52
CA LEU A 64 -7.40 -14.69 -25.36
C LEU A 64 -6.74 -13.72 -26.35
N ARG A 65 -7.22 -13.68 -27.60
CA ARG A 65 -6.72 -12.75 -28.62
C ARG A 65 -6.82 -11.28 -28.22
N ASP A 66 -7.80 -10.91 -27.39
CA ASP A 66 -7.97 -9.52 -26.94
C ASP A 66 -6.92 -9.10 -25.89
N PHE A 67 -6.24 -10.05 -25.24
CA PHE A 67 -5.18 -9.79 -24.25
C PHE A 67 -3.76 -9.87 -24.82
N GLU A 68 -3.60 -10.42 -26.03
CA GLU A 68 -2.31 -10.68 -26.67
C GLU A 68 -1.90 -9.60 -27.70
N SER A 69 -2.68 -8.52 -27.82
CA SER A 69 -2.41 -7.35 -28.67
C SER A 69 -1.69 -6.22 -27.93
#